data_AF-A0A365P0X4-F1
#
_entry.id   AF-A0A365P0X4-F1
#
_cell.length_a   1.000
_cell.length_b   1.000
_cell.length_c   1.000
_cell.angle_alpha   90.00
_cell.angle_beta   90.00
_cell.angle_gamma   90.00
#
_symmetry.space_group_name_H-M   'P 1'
#
loop_
_entity.id
_entity.type
_entity.pdbx_description
1 polymer ?
#
loop_
_entity_poly.entity_id
_entity_poly.type
_entity_poly.pdbx_seq_one_letter_code
_entity_poly.pdbx_strand_id
1 'polypeptide(L)'
;MRVLLSILLFLTLQTVVGQEQFSVYFDTDKHQLTPAQSKRLKEWITANGNSKIVAIHGFTDEVGSVGYNDTLAQKRVDFIYEQIKDKVTIREDFKTISYGKNFMQSINQAENRRATIFYILEKDLQRENEILGIQPDENVEGLEITDDLPLHEKVARAKVGTKIILKNINFFQNTFATVPESQGAMYDLLFVMQNNPNLKIQLQGHICCVDKDRRNLSLERAKQIRRFLIYNGIPMGRVTVTGFGVTQPIYPIPEENEEQAAANRRVEMEILSK
;
A
#
# COMPACT_ATOMS: atom_id res chain seq x y z
N MET A 1 -49.75 26.12 -2.61
CA MET A 1 -48.47 26.27 -3.32
C MET A 1 -47.34 26.41 -2.30
N ARG A 2 -46.78 25.30 -1.82
CA ARG A 2 -45.51 25.24 -1.09
C ARG A 2 -44.86 23.89 -1.44
N VAL A 3 -43.64 23.97 -1.92
CA VAL A 3 -42.92 22.99 -2.73
C VAL A 3 -42.42 21.83 -1.85
N LEU A 4 -42.74 20.59 -2.24
CA LEU A 4 -42.09 19.39 -1.69
C LEU A 4 -40.62 19.40 -2.11
N LEU A 5 -39.72 19.41 -1.13
CA LEU A 5 -38.30 19.20 -1.35
C LEU A 5 -38.06 17.68 -1.47
N SER A 6 -38.12 17.18 -2.71
CA SER A 6 -37.73 15.82 -3.04
C SER A 6 -36.21 15.69 -2.88
N ILE A 7 -35.78 15.05 -1.79
CA ILE A 7 -34.39 14.62 -1.62
C ILE A 7 -34.17 13.46 -2.59
N LEU A 8 -33.56 13.79 -3.74
CA LEU A 8 -33.11 12.81 -4.72
C LEU A 8 -31.86 12.13 -4.15
N LEU A 9 -32.04 11.00 -3.47
CA LEU A 9 -30.96 10.13 -3.05
C LEU A 9 -30.32 9.55 -4.33
N PHE A 10 -29.20 10.14 -4.76
CA PHE A 10 -28.36 9.56 -5.82
C PHE A 10 -27.72 8.27 -5.27
N LEU A 11 -28.45 7.16 -5.41
CA LEU A 11 -27.89 5.83 -5.24
C LEU A 11 -27.05 5.54 -6.48
N THR A 12 -25.78 5.95 -6.47
CA THR A 12 -24.84 5.52 -7.50
C THR A 12 -24.65 4.02 -7.35
N LEU A 13 -25.28 3.24 -8.26
CA LEU A 13 -24.91 1.86 -8.50
C LEU A 13 -23.43 1.84 -8.92
N GLN A 14 -22.53 1.65 -7.96
CA GLN A 14 -21.17 1.26 -8.28
C GLN A 14 -21.23 -0.20 -8.73
N THR A 15 -21.35 -0.39 -10.04
CA THR A 15 -21.05 -1.68 -10.64
C THR A 15 -19.54 -1.86 -10.53
N VAL A 16 -19.11 -2.67 -9.56
CA VAL A 16 -17.71 -3.09 -9.43
C VAL A 16 -17.44 -4.07 -10.57
N VAL A 17 -17.08 -3.52 -11.73
CA VAL A 17 -16.76 -4.28 -12.94
C VAL A 17 -15.26 -4.54 -12.93
N GLY A 18 -14.85 -5.80 -12.71
CA GLY A 18 -13.46 -6.20 -12.92
C GLY A 18 -12.97 -7.42 -12.13
N GLN A 19 -13.72 -7.89 -11.13
CA GLN A 19 -13.34 -9.06 -10.35
C GLN A 19 -13.90 -10.36 -10.96
N GLU A 20 -13.01 -11.27 -11.34
CA GLU A 20 -13.39 -12.58 -11.87
C GLU A 20 -13.81 -13.51 -10.75
N GLN A 21 -14.72 -14.44 -11.06
CA GLN A 21 -15.26 -15.41 -10.11
C GLN A 21 -15.12 -16.84 -10.63
N PHE A 22 -14.68 -17.74 -9.74
CA PHE A 22 -14.64 -19.17 -10.02
C PHE A 22 -15.32 -19.94 -8.90
N SER A 23 -16.35 -20.71 -9.24
CA SER A 23 -17.12 -21.49 -8.27
C SER A 23 -16.89 -23.00 -8.42
N VAL A 24 -16.71 -23.65 -7.28
CA VAL A 24 -16.73 -25.11 -7.14
C VAL A 24 -17.91 -25.52 -6.26
N TYR A 25 -18.46 -26.69 -6.55
CA TYR A 25 -19.70 -27.17 -5.94
C TYR A 25 -19.46 -28.40 -5.06
N PHE A 26 -20.33 -28.58 -4.08
CA PHE A 26 -20.25 -29.65 -3.08
C PHE A 26 -21.53 -30.48 -3.08
N ASP A 27 -21.37 -31.75 -2.77
CA ASP A 27 -22.50 -32.61 -2.44
C ASP A 27 -23.14 -32.17 -1.11
N THR A 28 -24.37 -32.62 -0.90
CA THR A 28 -25.13 -32.35 0.33
C THR A 28 -24.30 -32.74 1.55
N ASP A 29 -24.22 -31.83 2.50
CA ASP A 29 -23.52 -32.04 3.78
C ASP A 29 -22.01 -32.34 3.68
N LYS A 30 -21.38 -32.05 2.53
CA LYS A 30 -19.94 -32.25 2.31
C LYS A 30 -19.18 -30.92 2.21
N HIS A 31 -17.94 -30.93 2.68
CA HIS A 31 -16.95 -29.86 2.47
C HIS A 31 -15.76 -30.30 1.61
N GLN A 32 -15.68 -31.60 1.28
CA GLN A 32 -14.70 -32.13 0.35
C GLN A 32 -15.30 -32.11 -1.06
N LEU A 33 -14.48 -31.80 -2.06
CA LEU A 33 -14.92 -31.79 -3.45
C LEU A 33 -15.06 -33.20 -4.02
N THR A 34 -16.02 -33.37 -4.93
CA THR A 34 -16.10 -34.57 -5.77
C THR A 34 -14.89 -34.64 -6.72
N PRO A 35 -14.55 -35.82 -7.27
CA PRO A 35 -13.43 -35.94 -8.21
C PRO A 35 -13.53 -34.98 -9.41
N ALA A 36 -14.75 -34.78 -9.93
CA ALA A 36 -15.00 -33.86 -11.04
C ALA A 36 -14.71 -32.40 -10.66
N GLN A 37 -15.17 -31.96 -9.47
CA GLN A 37 -14.93 -30.59 -9.01
C GLN A 37 -13.47 -30.37 -8.59
N SER A 38 -12.82 -31.39 -8.01
CA SER A 38 -11.39 -31.37 -7.71
C SER A 38 -10.55 -31.22 -9.00
N LYS A 39 -10.92 -31.93 -10.07
CA LYS A 39 -10.28 -31.78 -11.39
C LYS A 39 -10.43 -30.35 -11.91
N ARG A 40 -11.65 -29.81 -11.89
CA ARG A 40 -11.94 -28.44 -12.35
C ARG A 40 -11.17 -27.39 -11.56
N LEU A 41 -11.04 -27.55 -10.24
CA LEU A 41 -10.23 -26.67 -9.41
C LEU A 41 -8.74 -26.73 -9.79
N LYS A 42 -8.19 -27.93 -10.02
CA LYS A 42 -6.79 -28.10 -10.43
C LYS A 42 -6.49 -27.47 -11.79
N GLU A 43 -7.41 -27.64 -12.75
CA GLU A 43 -7.32 -26.99 -14.06
C GLU A 43 -7.35 -25.47 -13.92
N TRP A 44 -8.24 -24.93 -13.08
CA TRP A 44 -8.30 -23.49 -12.80
C TRP A 44 -7.02 -22.96 -12.15
N ILE A 45 -6.47 -23.65 -11.14
CA ILE A 45 -5.20 -23.28 -10.49
C ILE A 45 -4.07 -23.22 -11.53
N THR A 46 -3.99 -24.23 -12.41
CA THR A 46 -2.95 -24.31 -13.44
C THR A 46 -3.06 -23.15 -14.44
N ALA A 47 -4.28 -22.78 -14.82
CA ALA A 47 -4.53 -21.69 -15.75
C ALA A 47 -4.34 -20.28 -15.12
N ASN A 48 -4.36 -20.17 -13.79
CA ASN A 48 -4.39 -18.90 -13.06
C ASN A 48 -3.22 -18.74 -12.08
N GLY A 49 -2.09 -19.41 -12.32
CA GLY A 49 -0.91 -19.33 -11.43
C GLY A 49 -0.37 -17.91 -11.21
N ASN A 50 -0.52 -17.04 -12.21
CA ASN A 50 -0.11 -15.63 -12.16
C ASN A 50 -1.25 -14.67 -11.77
N SER A 51 -2.47 -15.18 -11.55
CA SER A 51 -3.57 -14.39 -11.04
C SER A 51 -3.37 -14.10 -9.56
N LYS A 52 -4.10 -13.12 -9.03
CA LYS A 52 -4.07 -12.79 -7.60
C LYS A 52 -5.43 -12.98 -6.96
N ILE A 53 -5.51 -13.82 -5.93
CA ILE A 53 -6.74 -14.11 -5.21
C ILE A 53 -7.05 -12.98 -4.22
N VAL A 54 -8.31 -12.55 -4.20
CA VAL A 54 -8.81 -11.46 -3.37
C VAL A 54 -9.63 -11.99 -2.20
N ALA A 55 -10.53 -12.95 -2.44
CA ALA A 55 -11.41 -13.49 -1.41
C ALA A 55 -11.89 -14.90 -1.75
N ILE A 56 -12.33 -15.64 -0.73
CA ILE A 56 -13.10 -16.87 -0.89
C ILE A 56 -14.39 -16.75 -0.09
N HIS A 57 -15.52 -16.98 -0.75
CA HIS A 57 -16.83 -17.00 -0.10
C HIS A 57 -17.39 -18.43 -0.07
N GLY A 58 -17.84 -18.89 1.10
CA GLY A 58 -18.47 -20.19 1.30
C GLY A 58 -19.97 -20.09 1.50
N PHE A 59 -20.71 -21.01 0.88
CA PHE A 59 -22.17 -21.05 0.89
C PHE A 59 -22.69 -22.47 1.15
N THR A 60 -23.90 -22.55 1.69
CA THR A 60 -24.69 -23.78 1.85
C THR A 60 -26.10 -23.61 1.29
N ASP A 61 -26.86 -24.69 1.18
CA ASP A 61 -28.29 -24.61 0.93
C ASP A 61 -29.06 -24.29 2.23
N GLU A 62 -30.39 -24.19 2.13
CA GLU A 62 -31.28 -23.83 3.24
C GLU A 62 -31.42 -24.90 4.34
N VAL A 63 -30.97 -26.12 4.08
CA VAL A 63 -31.18 -27.29 4.93
C VAL A 63 -30.30 -27.23 6.18
N GLY A 64 -30.89 -27.44 7.35
CA GLY A 64 -30.18 -27.43 8.64
C GLY A 64 -30.21 -26.11 9.40
N SER A 65 -29.58 -26.05 10.57
CA SER A 65 -29.55 -24.85 11.40
C SER A 65 -28.61 -23.78 10.82
N VAL A 66 -28.79 -22.51 11.21
CA VAL A 66 -27.91 -21.41 10.77
C VAL A 66 -26.45 -21.69 11.19
N GLY A 67 -26.21 -21.93 12.48
CA GLY A 67 -24.85 -22.17 12.97
C GLY A 67 -24.17 -23.42 12.38
N TYR A 68 -24.93 -24.46 12.06
CA TYR A 68 -24.40 -25.62 11.34
C TYR A 68 -23.92 -25.24 9.94
N ASN A 69 -24.75 -24.51 9.20
CA ASN A 69 -24.46 -24.07 7.84
C ASN A 69 -23.30 -23.08 7.79
N ASP A 70 -23.19 -22.18 8.76
CA ASP A 70 -22.05 -21.26 8.87
C ASP A 70 -20.74 -22.04 9.08
N THR A 71 -20.77 -23.05 9.96
CA THR A 71 -19.63 -23.95 10.20
C THR A 71 -19.27 -24.77 8.94
N LEU A 72 -20.27 -25.28 8.22
CA LEU A 72 -20.06 -26.05 7.00
C LEU A 72 -19.52 -25.17 5.87
N ALA A 73 -20.01 -23.94 5.73
CA ALA A 73 -19.47 -22.95 4.80
C ALA A 73 -18.01 -22.64 5.12
N GLN A 74 -17.65 -22.43 6.40
CA GLN A 74 -16.26 -22.19 6.80
C GLN A 74 -15.36 -23.38 6.43
N LYS A 75 -15.78 -24.61 6.73
CA LYS A 75 -15.03 -25.82 6.34
C LYS A 75 -14.81 -25.93 4.83
N ARG A 76 -15.78 -25.48 4.02
CA ARG A 76 -15.63 -25.43 2.56
C ARG A 76 -14.60 -24.39 2.14
N VAL A 77 -14.63 -23.20 2.74
CA VAL A 77 -13.65 -22.15 2.48
C VAL A 77 -12.25 -22.63 2.84
N ASP A 78 -12.06 -23.18 4.05
CA ASP A 78 -10.77 -23.68 4.54
C ASP A 78 -10.24 -24.78 3.62
N PHE A 79 -11.10 -25.71 3.20
CA PHE A 79 -10.71 -26.77 2.26
C PHE A 79 -10.18 -26.20 0.94
N ILE A 80 -10.83 -25.17 0.37
CA ILE A 80 -10.38 -24.54 -0.87
C ILE A 80 -9.09 -23.73 -0.66
N TYR A 81 -9.00 -22.98 0.44
CA TYR A 81 -7.82 -22.20 0.80
C TYR A 81 -6.57 -23.10 0.87
N GLU A 82 -6.65 -24.24 1.56
CA GLU A 82 -5.55 -25.20 1.66
C GLU A 82 -5.10 -25.76 0.31
N GLN A 83 -5.99 -25.82 -0.68
CA GLN A 83 -5.63 -26.28 -2.03
C GLN A 83 -4.90 -25.22 -2.86
N ILE A 84 -5.05 -23.92 -2.55
CA ILE A 84 -4.59 -22.81 -3.41
C ILE A 84 -3.48 -21.96 -2.79
N LYS A 85 -3.34 -21.90 -1.46
CA LYS A 85 -2.48 -20.94 -0.73
C LYS A 85 -1.02 -20.89 -1.17
N ASP A 86 -0.45 -22.02 -1.59
CA ASP A 86 0.94 -22.12 -2.03
C ASP A 86 1.09 -22.22 -3.56
N LYS A 87 -0.01 -22.05 -4.32
CA LYS A 87 -0.05 -22.28 -5.76
C LYS A 87 -0.46 -21.06 -6.58
N VAL A 88 -1.18 -20.12 -5.97
CA VAL A 88 -1.62 -18.86 -6.59
C VAL A 88 -1.38 -17.76 -5.56
N THR A 89 -0.87 -16.61 -5.99
CA THR A 89 -0.61 -15.49 -5.09
C THR A 89 -1.92 -15.00 -4.46
N ILE A 90 -1.90 -14.81 -3.14
CA ILE A 90 -3.03 -14.29 -2.36
C ILE A 90 -2.69 -12.86 -1.94
N ARG A 91 -3.66 -11.95 -2.02
CA ARG A 91 -3.50 -10.57 -1.54
C ARG A 91 -3.26 -10.52 -0.02
N GLU A 92 -2.57 -9.49 0.43
CA GLU A 92 -2.27 -9.28 1.85
C GLU A 92 -3.53 -9.02 2.69
N ASP A 93 -4.53 -8.36 2.10
CA ASP A 93 -5.83 -8.07 2.73
C ASP A 93 -6.90 -9.14 2.43
N PHE A 94 -6.47 -10.34 2.03
CA PHE A 94 -7.35 -11.46 1.70
C PHE A 94 -8.33 -11.78 2.83
N LYS A 95 -9.61 -11.95 2.45
CA LYS A 95 -10.68 -12.29 3.40
C LYS A 95 -11.43 -13.53 2.96
N THR A 96 -11.77 -14.34 3.96
CA THR A 96 -12.71 -15.44 3.83
C THR A 96 -14.05 -15.01 4.42
N ILE A 97 -15.15 -15.26 3.70
CA ILE A 97 -16.49 -15.00 4.21
C ILE A 97 -17.31 -16.28 4.15
N SER A 98 -17.93 -16.64 5.27
CA SER A 98 -18.82 -17.79 5.38
C SER A 98 -20.25 -17.30 5.49
N TYR A 99 -20.99 -17.37 4.38
CA TYR A 99 -22.39 -16.94 4.34
C TYR A 99 -23.35 -17.99 4.90
N GLY A 100 -22.93 -19.25 4.98
CA GLY A 100 -23.83 -20.35 5.31
C GLY A 100 -25.04 -20.32 4.39
N LYS A 101 -26.24 -20.24 4.98
CA LYS A 101 -27.51 -20.09 4.26
C LYS A 101 -28.04 -18.66 4.16
N ASN A 102 -27.32 -17.68 4.74
CA ASN A 102 -27.73 -16.28 4.86
C ASN A 102 -27.33 -15.45 3.62
N PHE A 103 -27.90 -15.80 2.47
CA PHE A 103 -27.74 -15.08 1.21
C PHE A 103 -28.95 -15.32 0.29
N MET A 104 -29.01 -14.63 -0.85
CA MET A 104 -30.04 -14.87 -1.86
C MET A 104 -29.79 -16.20 -2.58
N GLN A 105 -30.59 -17.22 -2.26
CA GLN A 105 -30.43 -18.57 -2.77
C GLN A 105 -31.02 -18.76 -4.17
N SER A 106 -30.35 -19.56 -5.00
CA SER A 106 -30.92 -20.09 -6.24
C SER A 106 -32.06 -21.06 -5.91
N ILE A 107 -33.05 -21.12 -6.79
CA ILE A 107 -34.11 -22.13 -6.74
C ILE A 107 -33.50 -23.54 -6.87
N ASN A 108 -32.40 -23.65 -7.63
CA ASN A 108 -31.63 -24.89 -7.72
C ASN A 108 -30.68 -25.01 -6.52
N GLN A 109 -31.09 -25.78 -5.51
CA GLN A 109 -30.32 -25.96 -4.28
C GLN A 109 -28.90 -26.49 -4.50
N ALA A 110 -28.64 -27.21 -5.59
CA ALA A 110 -27.30 -27.67 -5.92
C ALA A 110 -26.32 -26.53 -6.24
N GLU A 111 -26.81 -25.41 -6.75
CA GLU A 111 -25.98 -24.24 -7.05
C GLU A 111 -25.59 -23.47 -5.78
N ASN A 112 -26.34 -23.65 -4.68
CA ASN A 112 -26.12 -22.96 -3.41
C ASN A 112 -24.98 -23.60 -2.60
N ARG A 113 -24.75 -24.91 -2.79
CA ARG A 113 -23.65 -25.64 -2.14
C ARG A 113 -22.33 -25.37 -2.86
N ARG A 114 -21.76 -24.19 -2.68
CA ARG A 114 -20.54 -23.78 -3.39
C ARG A 114 -19.55 -23.01 -2.54
N ALA A 115 -18.33 -22.93 -3.05
CA ALA A 115 -17.33 -21.96 -2.64
C ALA A 115 -16.91 -21.18 -3.88
N THR A 116 -16.81 -19.86 -3.74
CA THR A 116 -16.51 -18.95 -4.85
C THR A 116 -15.21 -18.23 -4.55
N ILE A 117 -14.23 -18.41 -5.42
CA ILE A 117 -12.95 -17.72 -5.41
C ILE A 117 -13.11 -16.45 -6.24
N PHE A 118 -12.75 -15.33 -5.65
CA PHE A 118 -12.70 -14.05 -6.32
C PHE A 118 -11.24 -13.66 -6.57
N TYR A 119 -10.91 -13.26 -7.79
CA TYR A 119 -9.53 -13.07 -8.21
C TYR A 119 -9.39 -12.00 -9.29
N ILE A 120 -8.17 -11.53 -9.49
CA ILE A 120 -7.77 -10.57 -10.51
C ILE A 120 -6.82 -11.30 -11.47
N LEU A 121 -7.10 -11.21 -12.77
CA LEU A 121 -6.26 -11.79 -13.82
C LEU A 121 -4.93 -11.06 -13.91
N GLU A 122 -3.88 -11.77 -14.35
CA GLU A 122 -2.53 -11.20 -14.54
C GLU A 122 -2.54 -9.88 -15.34
N LYS A 123 -3.29 -9.84 -16.46
CA LYS A 123 -3.42 -8.65 -17.32
C LYS A 123 -4.02 -7.42 -16.62
N ASP A 124 -4.75 -7.65 -15.54
CA ASP A 124 -5.52 -6.65 -14.82
C ASP A 124 -4.88 -6.25 -13.48
N LEU A 125 -3.77 -6.90 -13.08
CA LEU A 125 -3.05 -6.57 -11.85
C LEU A 125 -2.54 -5.13 -11.81
N GLN A 126 -2.27 -4.51 -12.97
CA GLN A 126 -1.87 -3.10 -13.02
C GLN A 126 -3.00 -2.14 -12.62
N ARG A 127 -4.26 -2.57 -12.71
CA ARG A 127 -5.46 -1.80 -12.34
C ARG A 127 -6.15 -2.38 -11.11
N GLU A 128 -5.41 -3.15 -10.31
CA GLU A 128 -5.92 -3.87 -9.14
C GLU A 128 -6.70 -2.96 -8.18
N ASN A 129 -6.21 -1.76 -7.90
CA ASN A 129 -6.90 -0.81 -7.01
C ASN A 129 -8.22 -0.28 -7.62
N GLU A 130 -8.21 0.05 -8.91
CA GLU A 130 -9.41 0.49 -9.64
C GLU A 130 -10.50 -0.61 -9.61
N ILE A 131 -10.12 -1.86 -9.89
CA ILE A 131 -11.02 -3.01 -9.92
C ILE A 131 -11.67 -3.28 -8.57
N LEU A 132 -10.94 -3.08 -7.49
CA LEU A 132 -11.44 -3.30 -6.14
C LEU A 132 -12.23 -2.11 -5.59
N GLY A 133 -12.45 -1.07 -6.40
CA GLY A 133 -13.06 0.17 -5.92
C GLY A 133 -12.22 0.87 -4.85
N ILE A 134 -10.93 0.51 -4.74
CA ILE A 134 -9.95 1.25 -3.95
C ILE A 134 -9.65 2.49 -4.77
N GLN A 135 -10.48 3.51 -4.60
CA GLN A 135 -10.15 4.83 -5.09
C GLN A 135 -8.81 5.22 -4.46
N PRO A 136 -7.84 5.73 -5.23
CA PRO A 136 -6.79 6.54 -4.63
C PRO A 136 -7.55 7.57 -3.81
N ASP A 137 -7.25 7.66 -2.53
CA ASP A 137 -7.99 8.55 -1.64
C ASP A 137 -7.79 9.99 -2.11
N GLU A 138 -8.69 10.47 -2.98
CA GLU A 138 -8.69 11.84 -3.50
C GLU A 138 -9.00 12.84 -2.37
N ASN A 139 -9.45 12.34 -1.21
CA ASN A 139 -9.64 13.09 0.03
C ASN A 139 -8.43 13.02 0.98
N VAL A 140 -7.21 12.76 0.50
CA VAL A 140 -5.98 13.18 1.23
C VAL A 140 -5.69 14.66 0.94
N GLU A 141 -6.71 15.51 1.05
CA GLU A 141 -6.53 16.92 1.35
C GLU A 141 -6.76 17.08 2.85
N GLY A 142 -5.68 17.06 3.63
CA GLY A 142 -5.70 17.47 5.03
C GLY A 142 -5.33 16.43 6.08
N LEU A 143 -4.90 15.22 5.70
CA LEU A 143 -4.10 14.41 6.64
C LEU A 143 -2.74 15.09 6.77
N GLU A 144 -2.55 15.84 7.86
CA GLU A 144 -1.28 16.43 8.19
C GLU A 144 -0.19 15.36 8.08
N ILE A 145 0.88 15.65 7.34
CA ILE A 145 2.08 14.81 7.35
C ILE A 145 2.72 15.04 8.70
N THR A 146 2.26 14.26 9.68
CA THR A 146 2.79 14.34 11.03
C THR A 146 4.16 13.73 11.07
N ASP A 147 4.93 14.21 12.03
CA ASP A 147 6.36 14.01 12.06
C ASP A 147 6.76 12.59 12.49
N ASP A 148 5.83 11.86 13.10
CA ASP A 148 5.89 10.49 13.60
C ASP A 148 5.58 9.41 12.55
N LEU A 149 4.98 9.77 11.41
CA LEU A 149 4.70 8.80 10.35
C LEU A 149 5.99 8.22 9.75
N PRO A 150 5.99 6.92 9.37
CA PRO A 150 7.12 6.32 8.68
C PRO A 150 7.27 6.95 7.29
N LEU A 151 8.52 6.99 6.78
CA LEU A 151 8.85 7.73 5.56
C LEU A 151 8.03 7.27 4.34
N HIS A 152 7.76 5.97 4.20
CA HIS A 152 6.98 5.42 3.08
C HIS A 152 5.54 5.94 3.07
N GLU A 153 4.91 6.07 4.24
CA GLU A 153 3.57 6.66 4.34
C GLU A 153 3.58 8.16 4.04
N LYS A 154 4.60 8.88 4.52
CA LYS A 154 4.78 10.31 4.21
C LYS A 154 4.85 10.52 2.70
N VAL A 155 5.63 9.70 1.99
CA VAL A 155 5.77 9.78 0.52
C VAL A 155 4.47 9.40 -0.20
N ALA A 156 3.76 8.38 0.26
CA ALA A 156 2.49 7.96 -0.35
C ALA A 156 1.45 9.10 -0.30
N ARG A 157 1.34 9.78 0.85
CA ARG A 157 0.40 10.89 1.09
C ARG A 157 0.85 12.22 0.49
N ALA A 158 2.14 12.43 0.30
CA ALA A 158 2.70 13.70 -0.16
C ALA A 158 2.34 14.03 -1.61
N LYS A 159 2.11 15.32 -1.90
CA LYS A 159 1.89 15.84 -3.25
C LYS A 159 3.23 16.29 -3.85
N VAL A 160 3.26 16.56 -5.16
CA VAL A 160 4.41 17.21 -5.78
C VAL A 160 4.63 18.58 -5.13
N GLY A 161 5.88 18.92 -4.82
CA GLY A 161 6.29 20.10 -4.07
C GLY A 161 6.29 19.93 -2.54
N THR A 162 5.77 18.82 -2.01
CA THR A 162 5.85 18.55 -0.57
C THR A 162 7.29 18.34 -0.14
N LYS A 163 7.69 19.00 0.96
CA LYS A 163 8.98 18.83 1.62
C LYS A 163 8.84 17.92 2.84
N ILE A 164 9.73 16.94 2.95
CA ILE A 164 9.76 15.96 4.04
C ILE A 164 11.15 16.00 4.68
N ILE A 165 11.21 16.21 6.00
CA ILE A 165 12.46 16.16 6.75
C ILE A 165 12.89 14.70 6.91
N LEU A 166 14.13 14.39 6.52
CA LEU A 166 14.72 13.06 6.68
C LEU A 166 15.24 12.89 8.10
N LYS A 167 14.41 12.36 8.99
CA LYS A 167 14.77 12.12 10.38
C LYS A 167 15.91 11.11 10.50
N ASN A 168 16.71 11.29 11.55
CA ASN A 168 17.83 10.41 11.93
C ASN A 168 18.99 10.33 10.91
N ILE A 169 19.02 11.20 9.89
CA ILE A 169 20.19 11.37 9.02
C ILE A 169 21.09 12.48 9.57
N ASN A 170 22.13 12.07 10.29
CA ASN A 170 23.07 12.88 11.02
C ASN A 170 24.49 12.69 10.46
N PHE A 171 25.35 13.67 10.71
CA PHE A 171 26.70 13.74 10.17
C PHE A 171 27.71 14.03 11.27
N PHE A 172 28.94 13.53 11.12
CA PHE A 172 30.04 13.94 11.99
C PHE A 172 30.26 15.45 11.87
N GLN A 173 30.62 16.07 13.00
CA GLN A 173 30.77 17.52 13.11
C GLN A 173 31.67 18.09 12.01
N ASN A 174 31.22 19.14 11.33
CA ASN A 174 31.93 19.80 10.23
C ASN A 174 32.29 18.91 9.03
N THR A 175 31.65 17.75 8.88
CA THR A 175 31.85 16.85 7.73
C THR A 175 30.54 16.55 7.00
N PHE A 176 30.69 15.93 5.82
CA PHE A 176 29.59 15.30 5.07
C PHE A 176 29.49 13.79 5.34
N ALA A 177 30.35 13.23 6.20
CA ALA A 177 30.31 11.81 6.54
C ALA A 177 29.13 11.54 7.50
N THR A 178 28.27 10.59 7.15
CA THR A 178 27.13 10.17 7.95
C THR A 178 27.58 9.31 9.12
N VAL A 179 26.92 9.44 10.28
CA VAL A 179 27.19 8.59 11.44
C VAL A 179 26.57 7.19 11.26
N PRO A 180 27.06 6.14 11.93
CA PRO A 180 26.51 4.78 11.82
C PRO A 180 25.02 4.68 12.13
N GLU A 181 24.52 5.46 13.09
CA GLU A 181 23.12 5.49 13.52
C GLU A 181 22.18 5.95 12.39
N SER A 182 22.71 6.66 11.40
CA SER A 182 21.95 7.14 10.23
C SER A 182 21.73 6.10 9.15
N GLN A 183 22.39 4.94 9.24
CA GLN A 183 22.24 3.89 8.23
C GLN A 183 20.78 3.45 8.08
N GLY A 184 20.06 3.23 9.18
CA GLY A 184 18.65 2.83 9.14
C GLY A 184 17.80 3.78 8.31
N ALA A 185 17.86 5.08 8.60
CA ALA A 185 17.12 6.10 7.87
C ALA A 185 17.56 6.23 6.39
N MET A 186 18.84 5.99 6.09
CA MET A 186 19.32 5.95 4.71
C MET A 186 18.74 4.75 3.95
N TYR A 187 18.65 3.58 4.58
CA TYR A 187 18.00 2.40 3.99
C TYR A 187 16.48 2.58 3.84
N ASP A 188 15.82 3.28 4.76
CA ASP A 188 14.40 3.63 4.62
C ASP A 188 14.18 4.49 3.36
N LEU A 189 15.02 5.51 3.14
CA LEU A 189 14.97 6.33 1.93
C LEU A 189 15.25 5.49 0.67
N LEU A 190 16.21 4.57 0.73
CA LEU A 190 16.49 3.65 -0.39
C LEU A 190 15.27 2.78 -0.70
N PHE A 191 14.67 2.17 0.32
CA PHE A 191 13.47 1.34 0.18
C PHE A 191 12.33 2.12 -0.47
N VAL A 192 12.09 3.36 -0.03
CA VAL A 192 11.08 4.23 -0.64
C VAL A 192 11.38 4.50 -2.11
N MET A 193 12.63 4.83 -2.46
CA MET A 193 13.02 5.10 -3.84
C MET A 193 12.92 3.87 -4.75
N GLN A 194 13.18 2.67 -4.22
CA GLN A 194 13.05 1.40 -4.94
C GLN A 194 11.59 1.03 -5.21
N ASN A 195 10.70 1.17 -4.20
CA ASN A 195 9.28 0.82 -4.34
C ASN A 195 8.46 1.84 -5.13
N ASN A 196 8.99 3.04 -5.38
CA ASN A 196 8.31 4.09 -6.15
C ASN A 196 9.13 4.44 -7.41
N PRO A 197 9.10 3.64 -8.49
CA PRO A 197 10.02 3.79 -9.64
C PRO A 197 9.92 5.13 -10.37
N ASN A 198 8.75 5.78 -10.33
CA ASN A 198 8.51 7.09 -10.96
C ASN A 198 8.87 8.29 -10.06
N LEU A 199 9.16 8.04 -8.79
CA LEU A 199 9.48 9.08 -7.81
C LEU A 199 10.79 9.78 -8.17
N LYS A 200 10.74 11.10 -8.33
CA LYS A 200 11.89 11.99 -8.46
C LYS A 200 11.91 12.97 -7.30
N ILE A 201 13.09 13.19 -6.73
CA ILE A 201 13.25 13.99 -5.51
C ILE A 201 14.39 15.01 -5.65
N GLN A 202 14.31 16.09 -4.88
CA GLN A 202 15.42 17.00 -4.62
C GLN A 202 15.82 16.91 -3.15
N LEU A 203 17.08 16.55 -2.88
CA LEU A 203 17.65 16.58 -1.54
C LEU A 203 18.19 17.97 -1.23
N GLN A 204 17.73 18.55 -0.13
CA GLN A 204 18.00 19.92 0.30
C GLN A 204 18.78 19.87 1.61
N GLY A 205 20.04 20.30 1.58
CA GLY A 205 20.90 20.32 2.75
C GLY A 205 20.85 21.65 3.50
N HIS A 206 20.84 21.58 4.83
CA HIS A 206 20.83 22.73 5.72
C HIS A 206 21.90 22.56 6.81
N ILE A 207 22.47 23.68 7.25
CA ILE A 207 23.40 23.74 8.39
C ILE A 207 22.97 24.84 9.35
N CYS A 208 23.61 24.93 10.51
CA CYS A 208 23.35 25.93 11.54
C CYS A 208 24.64 26.66 11.93
N CYS A 209 24.51 27.59 12.87
CA CYS A 209 25.59 27.98 13.78
C CYS A 209 26.79 28.68 13.12
N VAL A 210 26.65 29.14 11.88
CA VAL A 210 27.64 29.92 11.12
C VAL A 210 26.95 31.00 10.30
N ASP A 211 27.62 32.13 10.05
CA ASP A 211 27.02 33.24 9.29
C ASP A 211 26.76 32.90 7.82
N LYS A 212 27.59 32.02 7.24
CA LYS A 212 27.50 31.64 5.82
C LYS A 212 28.15 30.28 5.57
N ASP A 213 27.52 29.47 4.72
CA ASP A 213 28.09 28.21 4.24
C ASP A 213 29.16 28.44 3.16
N ARG A 214 30.35 28.92 3.56
CA ARG A 214 31.46 29.17 2.62
C ARG A 214 32.07 27.91 2.01
N ARG A 215 31.83 26.75 2.63
CA ARG A 215 32.39 25.46 2.22
C ARG A 215 31.41 24.59 1.45
N ASN A 216 30.19 25.07 1.19
CA ASN A 216 29.10 24.30 0.61
C ASN A 216 28.84 22.98 1.37
N LEU A 217 29.02 22.98 2.70
CA LEU A 217 28.88 21.79 3.53
C LEU A 217 27.46 21.22 3.45
N SER A 218 26.46 22.09 3.39
CA SER A 218 25.06 21.70 3.20
C SER A 218 24.86 20.90 1.89
N LEU A 219 25.44 21.38 0.79
CA LEU A 219 25.40 20.72 -0.51
C LEU A 219 26.13 19.37 -0.48
N GLU A 220 27.31 19.31 0.14
CA GLU A 220 28.08 18.05 0.22
C GLU A 220 27.37 16.99 1.06
N ARG A 221 26.64 17.38 2.12
CA ARG A 221 25.78 16.46 2.89
C ARG A 221 24.66 15.88 2.04
N ALA A 222 23.95 16.71 1.28
CA ALA A 222 22.92 16.23 0.35
C ALA A 222 23.50 15.31 -0.74
N LYS A 223 24.69 15.65 -1.28
CA LYS A 223 25.43 14.81 -2.23
C LYS A 223 25.82 13.47 -1.64
N GLN A 224 26.21 13.40 -0.36
CA GLN A 224 26.57 12.13 0.27
C GLN A 224 25.41 11.13 0.25
N ILE A 225 24.20 11.59 0.60
CA ILE A 225 22.99 10.77 0.57
C ILE A 225 22.68 10.33 -0.87
N ARG A 226 22.78 11.26 -1.83
CA ARG A 226 22.61 10.93 -3.26
C ARG A 226 23.61 9.87 -3.73
N ARG A 227 24.89 9.96 -3.36
CA ARG A 227 25.91 8.98 -3.71
C ARG A 227 25.55 7.59 -3.17
N PHE A 228 25.07 7.52 -1.93
CA PHE A 228 24.59 6.27 -1.35
C PHE A 228 23.42 5.67 -2.15
N LEU A 229 22.43 6.48 -2.53
CA LEU A 229 21.30 5.99 -3.33
C LEU A 229 21.73 5.47 -4.71
N ILE A 230 22.62 6.20 -5.39
CA ILE A 230 23.16 5.80 -6.70
C ILE A 230 23.97 4.52 -6.58
N TYR A 231 24.82 4.41 -5.56
CA TYR A 231 25.60 3.20 -5.29
C TYR A 231 24.70 1.96 -5.11
N ASN A 232 23.51 2.15 -4.52
CA ASN A 232 22.51 1.10 -4.34
C ASN A 232 21.50 0.97 -5.51
N GLY A 233 21.84 1.50 -6.69
CA GLY A 233 21.10 1.24 -7.92
C GLY A 233 19.99 2.23 -8.27
N ILE A 234 19.81 3.33 -7.51
CA ILE A 234 18.87 4.39 -7.90
C ILE A 234 19.45 5.21 -9.07
N PRO A 235 18.74 5.33 -10.21
CA PRO A 235 19.20 6.11 -11.34
C PRO A 235 19.53 7.57 -10.99
N MET A 236 20.68 8.06 -11.49
CA MET A 236 21.20 9.40 -11.21
C MET A 236 20.22 10.54 -11.50
N GLY A 237 19.34 10.37 -12.50
CA GLY A 237 18.34 11.36 -12.91
C GLY A 237 17.11 11.44 -11.99
N ARG A 238 16.97 10.55 -11.00
CA ARG A 238 15.85 10.56 -10.04
C ARG A 238 16.14 11.37 -8.79
N VAL A 239 17.39 11.74 -8.54
CA VAL A 239 17.81 12.47 -7.34
C VAL A 239 18.63 13.69 -7.73
N THR A 240 18.08 14.87 -7.45
CA THR A 240 18.79 16.16 -7.53
C THR A 240 19.20 16.64 -6.14
N VAL A 241 20.15 17.57 -6.05
CA VAL A 241 20.69 18.06 -4.78
C VAL A 241 20.84 19.58 -4.80
N THR A 242 20.50 20.22 -3.69
CA THR A 242 20.66 21.67 -3.45
C THR A 242 21.18 21.88 -2.03
N GLY A 243 22.07 22.84 -1.83
CA GLY A 243 22.54 23.25 -0.50
C GLY A 243 22.05 24.65 -0.19
N PHE A 244 21.23 24.80 0.85
CA PHE A 244 20.73 26.10 1.30
C PHE A 244 21.61 26.73 2.39
N GLY A 245 22.59 26.00 2.92
CA GLY A 245 23.42 26.49 4.01
C GLY A 245 22.55 26.92 5.20
N VAL A 246 22.63 28.20 5.55
CA VAL A 246 21.88 28.82 6.66
C VAL A 246 20.72 29.72 6.18
N THR A 247 20.39 29.72 4.88
CA THR A 247 19.42 30.68 4.32
C THR A 247 17.96 30.28 4.54
N GLN A 248 17.69 29.05 4.98
CA GLN A 248 16.34 28.54 5.25
C GLN A 248 16.31 27.81 6.62
N PRO A 249 16.47 28.57 7.72
CA PRO A 249 16.40 27.99 9.05
C PRO A 249 14.94 27.68 9.46
N ILE A 250 14.73 26.64 10.25
CA ILE A 250 13.44 26.37 10.93
C ILE A 250 13.32 27.27 12.15
N TYR A 251 14.40 27.37 12.93
CA TYR A 251 14.50 28.24 14.10
C TYR A 251 15.41 29.42 13.82
N PRO A 252 15.07 30.65 14.23
CA PRO A 252 15.93 31.82 14.04
C PRO A 252 17.36 31.57 14.54
N ILE A 253 18.34 32.11 13.80
CA ILE A 253 19.75 32.09 14.19
C ILE A 253 20.06 33.40 14.92
N PRO A 254 20.69 33.40 16.11
CA PRO A 254 21.25 32.25 16.82
C PRO A 254 20.17 31.39 17.51
N GLU A 255 20.39 30.07 17.50
CA GLU A 255 19.51 29.11 18.15
C GLU A 255 19.58 29.19 19.68
N GLU A 256 18.46 28.96 20.36
CA GLU A 256 18.36 29.06 21.82
C GLU A 256 18.99 27.86 22.55
N ASN A 257 18.98 26.69 21.90
CA ASN A 257 19.48 25.44 22.47
C ASN A 257 19.92 24.45 21.38
N GLU A 258 20.49 23.32 21.80
CA GLU A 258 21.01 22.30 20.90
C GLU A 258 19.93 21.59 20.09
N GLU A 259 18.69 21.51 20.60
CA GLU A 259 17.57 20.89 19.87
C GLU A 259 17.19 21.73 18.64
N GLN A 260 17.11 23.05 18.80
CA GLN A 260 16.88 23.99 17.69
C GLN A 260 18.04 23.95 16.68
N ALA A 261 19.28 23.91 17.18
CA ALA A 261 20.46 23.78 16.33
C ALA A 261 20.46 22.46 15.54
N ALA A 262 20.06 21.35 16.17
CA ALA A 262 19.90 20.06 15.50
C ALA A 262 18.79 20.09 14.43
N ALA A 263 17.66 20.73 14.71
CA ALA A 263 16.58 20.89 13.74
C ALA A 263 16.99 21.74 12.52
N ASN A 264 17.83 22.76 12.71
CA ASN A 264 18.40 23.54 11.60
C ASN A 264 19.42 22.71 10.79
N ARG A 265 20.17 21.79 11.41
CA ARG A 265 21.10 20.86 10.73
C ARG A 265 20.37 19.62 10.20
N ARG A 266 19.57 19.81 9.16
CA ARG A 266 18.77 18.74 8.55
C ARG A 266 19.10 18.52 7.08
N VAL A 267 18.62 17.40 6.57
CA VAL A 267 18.37 17.22 5.13
C VAL A 267 16.88 17.01 4.95
N GLU A 268 16.31 17.72 3.98
CA GLU A 268 14.94 17.53 3.54
C GLU A 268 14.91 16.97 2.13
N MET A 269 13.83 16.28 1.79
CA MET A 269 13.53 15.86 0.43
C MET A 269 12.28 16.57 -0.06
N GLU A 270 12.36 17.16 -1.26
CA GLU A 270 11.21 17.70 -1.98
C GLU A 270 10.80 16.74 -3.08
N ILE A 271 9.49 16.45 -3.19
CA ILE A 271 8.95 15.60 -4.24
C ILE A 271 8.82 16.40 -5.54
N LEU A 272 9.53 15.99 -6.59
CA LEU A 272 9.49 16.64 -7.90
C LEU A 272 8.46 16.00 -8.85
N SER A 273 8.28 14.68 -8.77
CA SER A 273 7.25 13.92 -9.49
C SER A 273 7.06 12.57 -8.81
N LYS A 274 5.86 11.98 -8.91
CA LYS A 274 5.56 10.62 -8.46
C LYS A 274 4.69 9.91 -9.50
#